data_AF-A0A3C1BB52-F1
#
_entry.id   AF-A0A3C1BB52-F1
#
_cell.length_a   1.000
_cell.length_b   1.000
_cell.length_c   1.000
_cell.angle_alpha   90.00
_cell.angle_beta   90.00
_cell.angle_gamma   90.00
#
_symmetry.space_group_name_H-M   'P 1'
#
loop_
_entity.id
_entity.type
_entity.pdbx_description
1 polymer ?
#
loop_
_entity_poly.entity_id
_entity_poly.type
_entity_poly.pdbx_seq_one_letter_code
_entity_poly.pdbx_strand_id
1 'polypeptide(L)'
;MSATSDHLNQDRLKKLAARENLTFLGLTLPYLLMVALLIVIPVGWLFYLSFIGRDGTFSFENYERMVTSRSYMRIFITTFKISILTTIICTLIGYPLAYFMSQLSRKWANICMVGVLIPFWTSLLVRTYAWLVLLQKKGLLNNIALDLGLISEPIKIVHNTAGTLIGMVHIML
;
A
#
# COMPACT_ATOMS: atom_id res chain seq x y z
N MET A 1 -35.69 31.02 37.47
CA MET A 1 -35.04 29.86 38.10
C MET A 1 -34.44 28.83 37.12
N SER A 2 -34.72 28.90 35.81
CA SER A 2 -34.24 27.93 34.80
C SER A 2 -32.78 28.10 34.32
N ALA A 3 -32.24 29.32 34.31
CA ALA A 3 -30.92 29.59 33.72
C ALA A 3 -29.75 29.14 34.60
N THR A 4 -29.90 29.21 35.93
CA THR A 4 -28.84 28.85 36.89
C THR A 4 -28.62 27.34 36.99
N SER A 5 -29.67 26.54 36.79
CA SER A 5 -29.58 25.07 36.75
C SER A 5 -28.91 24.56 35.48
N ASP A 6 -29.09 25.24 34.34
CA ASP A 6 -28.44 24.87 33.07
C ASP A 6 -26.92 25.08 33.11
N HIS A 7 -26.46 26.20 33.67
CA HIS A 7 -25.01 26.48 33.81
C HIS A 7 -24.29 25.50 34.74
N LEU A 8 -24.92 25.12 35.86
CA LEU A 8 -24.35 24.13 36.79
C LEU A 8 -24.20 22.74 36.15
N ASN A 9 -25.09 22.42 35.20
CA ASN A 9 -25.09 21.15 34.48
C ASN A 9 -23.96 21.11 33.43
N GLN A 10 -23.73 22.22 32.72
CA GLN A 10 -22.67 22.32 31.69
C GLN A 10 -21.25 22.09 32.25
N ASP A 11 -20.94 22.64 33.42
CA ASP A 11 -19.60 22.48 34.03
C ASP A 11 -19.36 21.06 34.56
N ARG A 12 -20.41 20.39 35.06
CA ARG A 12 -20.35 18.98 35.44
C ARG A 12 -20.16 18.07 34.23
N LEU A 13 -20.85 18.35 33.13
CA LEU A 13 -20.72 17.60 31.86
C LEU A 13 -19.30 17.72 31.28
N LYS A 14 -18.68 18.92 31.30
CA LYS A 14 -17.28 19.10 30.86
C LYS A 14 -16.28 18.32 31.72
N LYS A 15 -16.46 18.31 33.04
CA LYS A 15 -15.60 17.54 33.96
C LYS A 15 -15.77 16.03 33.79
N LEU A 16 -17.00 15.57 33.55
CA LEU A 16 -17.28 14.16 33.25
C LEU A 16 -16.65 13.76 31.91
N ALA A 17 -16.81 14.57 30.86
CA ALA A 17 -16.20 14.33 29.55
C ALA A 17 -14.66 14.29 29.60
N ALA A 18 -14.02 15.18 30.39
CA ALA A 18 -12.57 15.16 30.57
C ALA A 18 -12.09 13.90 31.30
N ARG A 19 -12.83 13.45 32.31
CA ARG A 19 -12.52 12.22 33.07
C ARG A 19 -12.77 10.96 32.24
N GLU A 20 -13.83 10.97 31.43
CA GLU A 20 -14.16 9.93 30.47
C GLU A 20 -13.06 9.79 29.41
N ASN A 21 -12.64 10.89 28.78
CA ASN A 21 -11.50 10.90 27.85
C ASN A 21 -10.20 10.41 28.51
N LEU A 22 -9.91 10.79 29.75
CA LEU A 22 -8.73 10.31 30.48
C LEU A 22 -8.82 8.80 30.80
N THR A 23 -10.03 8.29 31.07
CA THR A 23 -10.27 6.87 31.32
C THR A 23 -10.14 6.06 30.03
N PHE A 24 -10.70 6.54 28.91
CA PHE A 24 -10.52 5.92 27.59
C PHE A 24 -9.06 5.98 27.12
N LEU A 25 -8.35 7.07 27.40
CA LEU A 25 -6.91 7.18 27.16
C LEU A 25 -6.18 6.14 28.01
N GLY A 26 -6.47 6.03 29.30
CA GLY A 26 -5.87 5.05 30.20
C GLY A 26 -6.13 3.59 29.78
N LEU A 27 -7.31 3.30 29.21
CA LEU A 27 -7.67 1.97 28.71
C LEU A 27 -6.94 1.58 27.42
N THR A 28 -6.68 2.55 26.54
CA THR A 28 -6.00 2.33 25.25
C THR A 28 -4.48 2.50 25.34
N LEU A 29 -3.98 3.16 26.38
CA LEU A 29 -2.56 3.38 26.65
C LEU A 29 -1.71 2.10 26.67
N PRO A 30 -2.07 0.99 27.36
CA PRO A 30 -1.24 -0.22 27.35
C PRO A 30 -1.13 -0.85 25.96
N TYR A 31 -2.21 -0.81 25.17
CA TYR A 31 -2.19 -1.29 23.79
C TYR A 31 -1.31 -0.41 22.89
N LEU A 32 -1.47 0.92 22.97
CA LEU A 32 -0.65 1.87 22.22
C LEU A 32 0.83 1.76 22.59
N LEU A 33 1.15 1.64 23.87
CA LEU A 33 2.52 1.45 24.35
C LEU A 33 3.11 0.14 23.83
N MET A 34 2.36 -0.97 23.89
CA MET A 34 2.81 -2.25 23.37
C MET A 34 3.13 -2.18 21.87
N VAL A 35 2.22 -1.60 21.06
CA VAL A 35 2.42 -1.43 19.62
C VAL A 35 3.59 -0.49 19.32
N ALA A 36 3.68 0.62 20.05
CA ALA A 36 4.77 1.57 19.90
C ALA A 36 6.12 0.91 20.22
N LEU A 37 6.24 0.19 21.34
CA LEU A 37 7.47 -0.52 21.70
C LEU A 37 7.84 -1.57 20.65
N LEU A 38 6.86 -2.36 20.18
CA LEU A 38 7.08 -3.40 19.18
C LEU A 38 7.58 -2.85 17.85
N ILE A 39 7.20 -1.62 17.48
CA ILE A 39 7.69 -0.96 16.26
C ILE A 39 8.99 -0.20 16.52
N VAL A 40 9.05 0.59 17.59
CA VAL A 40 10.17 1.51 17.88
C VAL A 40 11.44 0.74 18.23
N ILE A 41 11.35 -0.38 18.96
CA ILE A 41 12.54 -1.18 19.32
C ILE A 41 13.27 -1.70 18.07
N PRO A 42 12.64 -2.47 17.15
CA PRO A 42 13.35 -2.98 15.98
C PRO A 42 13.73 -1.89 14.99
N VAL A 43 12.90 -0.86 14.81
CA VAL A 43 13.21 0.27 13.93
C VAL A 43 14.39 1.07 14.48
N GLY A 44 14.39 1.37 15.78
CA GLY A 44 15.49 2.05 16.45
C GLY A 44 16.79 1.25 16.41
N TRP A 45 16.70 -0.08 16.56
CA TRP A 45 17.83 -0.98 16.41
C TRP A 45 18.41 -0.96 14.99
N LEU A 46 17.55 -1.07 13.96
CA LEU A 46 17.98 -0.97 12.56
C LEU A 46 18.57 0.40 12.24
N PHE A 47 18.01 1.46 12.80
CA PHE A 47 18.52 2.81 12.65
C PHE A 47 19.91 2.95 13.25
N TYR A 48 20.13 2.39 14.46
CA TYR A 48 21.46 2.33 15.06
C TYR A 48 22.46 1.54 14.19
N LEU A 49 22.04 0.39 13.67
CA LEU A 49 22.86 -0.44 12.77
C LEU A 49 23.21 0.28 11.46
N SER A 50 22.35 1.20 10.99
CA SER A 50 22.61 1.99 9.79
C SER A 50 23.89 2.85 9.89
N PHE A 51 24.27 3.26 11.10
CA PHE A 51 25.51 4.00 11.37
C PHE A 51 26.71 3.12 11.68
N ILE A 52 26.52 1.79 11.79
CA ILE A 52 27.62 0.87 12.05
C ILE A 52 28.19 0.42 10.70
N GLY A 53 29.46 0.75 10.47
CA GLY A 53 30.21 0.29 9.30
C GLY A 53 30.51 -1.21 9.37
N ARG A 54 31.08 -1.75 8.29
CA ARG A 54 31.44 -3.18 8.20
C ARG A 54 32.39 -3.64 9.29
N ASP A 55 33.17 -2.71 9.83
CA ASP A 55 34.23 -2.92 10.81
C ASP A 55 33.75 -2.75 12.26
N GLY A 56 32.45 -2.51 12.47
CA GLY A 56 31.85 -2.31 13.80
C GLY A 56 32.03 -0.90 14.38
N THR A 57 32.67 0.01 13.65
CA THR A 57 32.85 1.42 14.03
C THR A 57 31.71 2.29 13.51
N PHE A 58 31.49 3.44 14.16
CA PHE A 58 30.52 4.42 13.70
C PHE A 58 31.02 5.04 12.38
N SER A 59 30.31 4.79 11.28
CA SER A 59 30.72 5.18 9.93
C SER A 59 29.52 5.59 9.07
N PHE A 60 29.74 6.62 8.24
CA PHE A 60 28.78 7.07 7.23
C PHE A 60 28.92 6.33 5.89
N GLU A 61 29.80 5.32 5.80
CA GLU A 61 30.07 4.53 4.59
C GLU A 61 28.80 3.92 3.99
N ASN A 62 27.86 3.45 4.82
CA ASN A 62 26.60 2.88 4.34
C ASN A 62 25.76 3.89 3.53
N TYR A 63 25.73 5.16 3.96
CA TYR A 63 25.03 6.24 3.28
C TYR A 63 25.76 6.71 2.03
N GLU A 64 27.09 6.82 2.08
CA GLU A 64 27.90 7.14 0.90
C GLU A 64 27.73 6.06 -0.17
N ARG A 65 27.80 4.78 0.21
CA ARG A 65 27.60 3.66 -0.71
C ARG A 65 26.21 3.66 -1.33
N MET A 66 25.17 4.06 -0.59
CA MET A 66 23.81 4.20 -1.10
C MET A 66 23.73 5.20 -2.27
N VAL A 67 24.44 6.32 -2.17
CA VAL A 67 24.42 7.39 -3.19
C VAL A 67 25.39 7.08 -4.34
N THR A 68 26.59 6.61 -4.02
CA THR A 68 27.67 6.41 -4.99
C THR A 68 27.47 5.14 -5.83
N SER A 69 26.78 4.13 -5.31
CA SER A 69 26.50 2.92 -6.07
C SER A 69 25.40 3.13 -7.11
N ARG A 70 25.78 3.01 -8.39
CA ARG A 70 24.84 3.05 -9.52
C ARG A 70 23.69 2.04 -9.38
N SER A 71 23.93 0.89 -8.75
CA SER A 71 22.90 -0.14 -8.57
C SER A 71 21.82 0.30 -7.58
N TYR A 72 22.20 0.88 -6.44
CA TYR A 72 21.23 1.38 -5.47
C TYR A 72 20.42 2.54 -6.04
N MET A 73 21.09 3.50 -6.69
CA MET A 73 20.41 4.62 -7.35
C MET A 73 19.44 4.14 -8.44
N ARG A 74 19.83 3.14 -9.24
CA ARG A 74 18.95 2.55 -10.26
C ARG A 74 17.72 1.91 -9.63
N ILE A 75 17.89 1.08 -8.59
CA ILE A 75 16.77 0.44 -7.90
C ILE A 75 15.83 1.50 -7.32
N PHE A 76 16.39 2.54 -6.69
CA PHE A 76 15.61 3.65 -6.13
C PHE A 76 14.76 4.35 -7.19
N ILE A 77 15.37 4.77 -8.30
CA ILE A 77 14.68 5.42 -9.42
C ILE A 77 13.63 4.48 -10.03
N THR A 78 13.95 3.21 -10.24
CA THR A 78 13.02 2.22 -10.79
C THR A 78 11.81 2.03 -9.89
N THR A 79 12.00 1.90 -8.58
CA THR A 79 10.90 1.78 -7.60
C THR A 79 10.01 3.02 -7.64
N PHE A 80 10.59 4.23 -7.57
CA PHE A 80 9.82 5.47 -7.67
C PHE A 80 9.04 5.57 -8.98
N LYS A 81 9.68 5.24 -10.11
CA LYS A 81 9.05 5.25 -11.43
C LYS A 81 7.88 4.29 -11.49
N ILE A 82 8.03 3.06 -11.01
CA ILE A 82 6.96 2.05 -10.99
C ILE A 82 5.82 2.52 -10.09
N SER A 83 6.11 3.01 -8.88
CA SER A 83 5.09 3.47 -7.93
C SER A 83 4.29 4.65 -8.51
N ILE A 84 4.96 5.66 -9.07
CA ILE A 84 4.28 6.82 -9.67
C ILE A 84 3.40 6.40 -10.85
N LEU A 85 3.93 5.59 -11.77
CA LEU A 85 3.15 5.09 -12.92
C LEU A 85 1.95 4.25 -12.45
N THR A 86 2.15 3.38 -11.46
CA THR A 86 1.07 2.57 -10.89
C THR A 86 -0.01 3.47 -10.30
N THR A 87 0.35 4.44 -9.46
CA THR A 87 -0.60 5.38 -8.86
C THR A 87 -1.38 6.16 -9.91
N ILE A 88 -0.72 6.64 -10.96
CA ILE A 88 -1.37 7.37 -12.07
C ILE A 88 -2.38 6.45 -12.76
N ILE A 89 -1.98 5.23 -13.15
CA ILE A 89 -2.86 4.29 -13.85
C ILE A 89 -4.03 3.88 -12.95
N CYS A 90 -3.78 3.54 -11.69
CA CYS A 90 -4.82 3.21 -10.72
C CYS A 90 -5.80 4.37 -10.52
N THR A 91 -5.33 5.61 -10.46
CA THR A 91 -6.20 6.79 -10.35
C THR A 91 -7.03 6.98 -11.61
N LEU A 92 -6.41 6.86 -12.79
CA LEU A 92 -7.07 7.03 -14.09
C LEU A 92 -8.13 5.97 -14.36
N ILE A 93 -7.96 4.74 -13.87
CA ILE A 93 -8.94 3.65 -14.06
C ILE A 93 -9.94 3.60 -12.90
N GLY A 94 -9.45 3.73 -11.67
CA GLY A 94 -10.25 3.64 -10.45
C GLY A 94 -11.21 4.80 -10.27
N TYR A 95 -10.85 6.03 -10.66
CA TYR A 95 -11.75 7.18 -10.55
C TYR A 95 -12.98 7.07 -11.45
N PRO A 96 -12.86 6.77 -12.77
CA PRO A 96 -14.02 6.48 -13.60
C PRO A 96 -14.85 5.32 -13.08
N LEU A 97 -14.21 4.23 -12.64
CA LEU A 97 -14.92 3.07 -12.09
C LEU A 97 -15.78 3.45 -10.88
N ALA A 98 -15.21 4.18 -9.92
CA ALA A 98 -15.93 4.66 -8.74
C ALA A 98 -17.06 5.64 -9.12
N TYR A 99 -16.80 6.53 -10.09
CA TYR A 99 -17.79 7.46 -10.60
C TYR A 99 -18.95 6.77 -11.34
N PHE A 100 -18.69 5.71 -12.09
CA PHE A 100 -19.74 4.90 -12.70
C PHE A 100 -20.54 4.14 -11.64
N MET A 101 -19.86 3.57 -10.64
CA MET A 101 -20.52 2.85 -9.55
C MET A 101 -21.43 3.75 -8.71
N SER A 102 -21.10 5.04 -8.54
CA SER A 102 -21.95 5.99 -7.79
C SER A 102 -23.24 6.37 -8.53
N GLN A 103 -23.29 6.19 -9.85
CA GLN A 103 -24.47 6.48 -10.68
C GLN A 103 -25.36 5.26 -10.94
N LEU A 104 -24.87 4.05 -10.62
CA LEU A 104 -25.62 2.81 -10.82
C LEU A 104 -26.71 2.62 -9.75
N SER A 105 -27.75 1.86 -10.10
CA SER A 105 -28.75 1.45 -9.12
C SER A 105 -28.14 0.53 -8.05
N ARG A 106 -28.71 0.55 -6.84
CA ARG A 106 -28.14 -0.10 -5.65
C ARG A 106 -27.78 -1.58 -5.85
N LYS A 107 -28.54 -2.31 -6.68
CA LYS A 107 -28.25 -3.73 -6.99
C LYS A 107 -26.96 -3.88 -7.81
N TRP A 108 -26.80 -3.10 -8.86
CA TRP A 108 -25.62 -3.17 -9.73
C TRP A 108 -24.37 -2.62 -9.03
N ALA A 109 -24.51 -1.54 -8.25
CA ALA A 109 -23.41 -1.02 -7.43
C ALA A 109 -22.87 -2.08 -6.46
N ASN A 110 -23.77 -2.83 -5.79
CA ASN A 110 -23.37 -3.92 -4.89
C ASN A 110 -22.65 -5.06 -5.63
N ILE A 111 -23.10 -5.44 -6.83
CA ILE A 111 -22.43 -6.48 -7.63
C ILE A 111 -21.02 -6.02 -8.04
N CYS A 112 -20.88 -4.78 -8.50
CA CYS A 112 -19.57 -4.19 -8.82
C CYS A 112 -18.65 -4.14 -7.59
N MET A 113 -19.17 -3.74 -6.42
CA MET A 113 -18.40 -3.76 -5.16
C MET A 113 -17.91 -5.17 -4.81
N VAL A 114 -18.76 -6.20 -4.94
CA VAL A 114 -18.35 -7.59 -4.73
C VAL A 114 -17.25 -7.99 -5.72
N GLY A 115 -17.38 -7.60 -7.00
CA GLY A 115 -16.37 -7.85 -8.02
C GLY A 115 -15.00 -7.26 -7.69
N VAL A 116 -14.96 -6.07 -7.08
CA VAL A 116 -13.72 -5.42 -6.61
C VAL A 116 -13.20 -6.05 -5.31
N LEU A 117 -14.09 -6.52 -4.43
CA LEU A 117 -13.67 -7.18 -3.18
C LEU A 117 -13.12 -8.59 -3.40
N ILE A 118 -13.59 -9.34 -4.40
CA ILE A 118 -13.08 -10.69 -4.68
C ILE A 118 -11.54 -10.73 -4.83
N PRO A 119 -10.91 -9.92 -5.70
CA PRO A 119 -9.45 -9.95 -5.83
C PRO A 119 -8.75 -9.48 -4.56
N PHE A 120 -9.36 -8.59 -3.76
CA PHE A 120 -8.80 -8.19 -2.46
C PHE A 120 -8.64 -9.39 -1.51
N TRP A 121 -9.60 -10.32 -1.49
CA TRP A 121 -9.56 -11.53 -0.65
C TRP A 121 -8.62 -12.62 -1.19
N THR A 122 -8.19 -12.51 -2.45
CA THR A 122 -7.22 -13.46 -3.02
C THR A 122 -5.81 -13.15 -2.54
N SER A 123 -5.06 -14.20 -2.15
CA SER A 123 -3.67 -14.08 -1.73
C SER A 123 -2.84 -13.38 -2.80
N LEU A 124 -2.01 -12.41 -2.38
CA LEU A 124 -1.11 -11.68 -3.27
C LEU A 124 -0.22 -12.64 -4.08
N LEU A 125 0.25 -13.72 -3.45
CA LEU A 125 1.06 -14.74 -4.12
C LEU A 125 0.32 -15.39 -5.29
N VAL A 126 -0.95 -15.77 -5.10
CA VAL A 126 -1.77 -16.39 -6.16
C VAL A 126 -1.93 -15.44 -7.34
N ARG A 127 -2.23 -14.16 -7.08
CA ARG A 127 -2.33 -13.13 -8.12
C ARG A 127 -1.01 -12.94 -8.86
N THR A 128 0.11 -12.88 -8.13
CA THR A 128 1.45 -12.77 -8.73
C THR A 128 1.79 -13.97 -9.62
N TYR A 129 1.50 -15.20 -9.18
CA TYR A 129 1.74 -16.39 -9.99
C TYR A 129 0.83 -16.49 -11.21
N ALA A 130 -0.45 -16.11 -11.08
CA ALA A 130 -1.37 -16.07 -12.21
C ALA A 130 -0.84 -15.13 -13.32
N TRP A 131 -0.44 -13.91 -12.96
CA TRP A 131 0.17 -12.98 -13.90
C TRP A 131 1.50 -13.48 -14.47
N LEU A 132 2.32 -14.14 -13.65
CA LEU A 132 3.58 -14.73 -14.11
C LEU A 132 3.31 -15.78 -15.20
N VAL A 133 2.36 -16.69 -14.99
CA VAL A 133 1.98 -17.73 -15.97
C VAL A 133 1.36 -17.12 -17.23
N LEU A 134 0.51 -16.10 -17.09
CA LEU A 134 -0.12 -15.43 -18.23
C LEU A 134 0.89 -14.67 -19.10
N LEU A 135 1.84 -13.97 -18.47
CA LEU A 135 2.82 -13.10 -19.15
C LEU A 135 4.08 -13.84 -19.61
N GLN A 136 4.23 -15.12 -19.24
CA GLN A 136 5.36 -15.96 -19.63
C GLN A 136 5.51 -16.03 -21.14
N LYS A 137 6.73 -16.37 -21.61
CA LYS A 137 7.01 -16.45 -23.06
C LYS A 137 6.05 -17.39 -23.80
N LYS A 138 5.64 -18.49 -23.18
CA LYS A 138 4.64 -19.45 -23.70
C LYS A 138 3.26 -19.28 -23.04
N GLY A 139 3.04 -18.15 -22.39
CA GLY A 139 1.80 -17.84 -21.68
C GLY A 139 0.66 -17.52 -22.65
N LEU A 140 -0.57 -17.52 -22.12
CA LEU A 140 -1.79 -17.31 -22.88
C LEU A 140 -1.76 -16.00 -23.68
N LEU A 141 -1.17 -14.93 -23.10
CA LEU A 141 -1.13 -13.61 -23.71
C LEU A 141 -0.25 -13.57 -24.98
N ASN A 142 0.90 -14.23 -24.96
CA ASN A 142 1.76 -14.33 -26.14
C ASN A 142 1.16 -15.24 -27.21
N ASN A 143 0.55 -16.37 -26.82
CA ASN A 143 -0.06 -17.29 -27.78
C ASN A 143 -1.23 -16.62 -28.52
N ILE A 144 -2.12 -15.94 -27.79
CA ILE A 144 -3.23 -15.18 -28.42
C ILE A 144 -2.70 -14.07 -29.34
N ALA A 145 -1.65 -13.36 -28.94
CA ALA A 145 -1.08 -12.29 -29.75
C ALA A 145 -0.34 -12.79 -31.01
N LEU A 146 0.25 -13.99 -30.96
CA LEU A 146 0.79 -14.69 -32.14
C LEU A 146 -0.33 -15.16 -33.07
N ASP A 147 -1.39 -15.76 -32.52
CA ASP A 147 -2.53 -16.26 -33.29
C ASP A 147 -3.29 -15.12 -34.00
N LEU A 148 -3.34 -13.94 -33.39
CA LEU A 148 -3.92 -12.72 -33.98
C LEU A 148 -2.96 -12.00 -34.95
N GLY A 149 -1.71 -12.47 -35.11
CA GLY A 149 -0.72 -11.85 -35.99
C GLY A 149 -0.19 -10.49 -35.53
N LEU A 150 -0.44 -10.09 -34.27
CA LEU A 150 0.00 -8.82 -33.69
C LEU A 150 1.51 -8.79 -33.39
N ILE A 151 2.12 -9.96 -33.20
CA ILE A 151 3.55 -10.14 -32.94
C ILE A 151 4.09 -11.32 -33.76
N SER A 152 5.35 -11.23 -34.20
CA SER A 152 6.02 -12.28 -34.98
C SER A 152 6.80 -13.26 -34.09
N GLU A 153 7.20 -12.83 -32.88
CA GLU A 153 7.98 -13.63 -31.94
C GLU A 153 7.52 -13.41 -30.49
N PRO A 154 7.65 -14.42 -29.59
CA PRO A 154 7.21 -14.31 -28.21
C PRO A 154 8.07 -13.31 -27.41
N ILE A 155 7.46 -12.22 -26.97
CA ILE A 155 8.13 -11.16 -26.20
C ILE A 155 8.27 -11.61 -24.73
N LYS A 156 9.43 -11.34 -24.11
CA LYS A 156 9.64 -11.60 -22.68
C LYS A 156 9.07 -10.43 -21.86
N ILE A 157 7.80 -10.55 -21.46
CA ILE A 157 7.11 -9.52 -20.65
C ILE A 157 7.34 -9.74 -19.15
N VAL A 158 7.52 -11.00 -18.72
CA VAL A 158 7.84 -11.33 -17.31
C VAL A 158 9.22 -10.81 -16.91
N HIS A 159 9.32 -10.31 -15.68
CA HIS A 159 10.51 -9.70 -15.08
C HIS A 159 10.99 -8.41 -15.75
N ASN A 160 10.13 -7.77 -16.54
CA ASN A 160 10.35 -6.43 -17.07
C ASN A 160 9.38 -5.43 -16.42
N THR A 161 9.69 -4.14 -16.57
CA THR A 161 8.90 -3.03 -16.03
C THR A 161 7.42 -3.12 -16.42
N ALA A 162 7.13 -3.54 -17.67
CA ALA A 162 5.76 -3.71 -18.16
C ALA A 162 4.99 -4.81 -17.42
N GLY A 163 5.57 -6.00 -17.25
CA GLY A 163 4.93 -7.09 -16.51
C GLY A 163 4.72 -6.75 -15.03
N THR A 164 5.71 -6.07 -14.42
CA THR A 164 5.57 -5.57 -13.04
C THR A 164 4.46 -4.52 -12.92
N LEU A 165 4.36 -3.59 -13.87
CA LEU A 165 3.29 -2.59 -13.90
C LEU A 165 1.90 -3.22 -13.97
N ILE A 166 1.70 -4.18 -14.88
CA ILE A 166 0.40 -4.87 -15.02
C ILE A 166 0.01 -5.56 -13.71
N GLY A 167 0.95 -6.30 -13.10
CA GLY A 167 0.70 -6.97 -11.82
C GLY A 167 0.42 -5.99 -10.68
N MET A 168 1.20 -4.92 -10.57
CA MET A 168 1.02 -3.90 -9.52
C MET A 168 -0.30 -3.14 -9.66
N VAL A 169 -0.68 -2.73 -10.87
CA VAL A 169 -1.95 -2.05 -11.11
C VAL A 169 -3.13 -2.96 -10.73
N HIS A 170 -3.09 -4.24 -11.11
CA HIS A 170 -4.15 -5.18 -10.73
C HIS A 170 -4.23 -5.46 -9.23
N ILE A 171 -3.09 -5.43 -8.52
CA ILE A 171 -3.07 -5.67 -7.07
C ILE A 171 -3.54 -4.43 -6.28
N MET A 172 -3.24 -3.23 -6.80
CA MET A 172 -3.53 -1.94 -6.14
C MET A 172 -4.89 -1.34 -6.49
N LEU A 173 -5.47 -1.71 -7.63
CA LEU A 173 -6.82 -1.31 -8.06
C LEU A 173 -7.90 -2.21 -7.44
#